data_AF-A0A7G5LVS6-F1
#
_entry.id   AF-A0A7G5LVS6-F1
#
_cell.length_a   1.000
_cell.length_b   1.000
_cell.length_c   1.000
_cell.angle_alpha   90.00
_cell.angle_beta   90.00
_cell.angle_gamma   90.00
#
_symmetry.space_group_name_H-M   'P 1'
#
loop_
_entity.id
_entity.type
_entity.pdbx_description
1 polymer ?
#
loop_
_entity_poly.entity_id
_entity_poly.type
_entity_poly.pdbx_seq_one_letter_code
_entity_poly.pdbx_strand_id
1 'polypeptide(L)'
;MPSSTFLAGVAVFVVLLVLDQRRRRAAMRRRAERGEKPRGGGSEDWLATRLVLETDPETAGEIVAKVARAAVSKPLAAGRWALVTGFDRYDASAGVVRTDSGSVTLAPLSAPDDGGTPDGAAWLDFRDRVAKAARKAGIETRTEPSPPFVATAGPGGTSRWVPRA
;
A
#
# COMPACT_ATOMS: atom_id res chain seq x y z
N MET A 1 11.88 -7.87 37.77
CA MET A 1 12.57 -6.64 37.34
C MET A 1 12.85 -6.78 35.85
N PRO A 2 12.24 -5.97 34.96
CA PRO A 2 12.55 -6.06 33.54
C PRO A 2 14.00 -5.63 33.32
N SER A 3 14.77 -6.53 32.70
CA SER A 3 16.21 -6.43 32.51
C SER A 3 16.58 -5.16 31.73
N SER A 4 17.58 -4.41 32.22
CA SER A 4 18.08 -3.14 31.66
C SER A 4 18.38 -3.19 30.14
N THR A 5 18.69 -4.37 29.62
CA THR A 5 18.87 -4.66 28.19
C THR A 5 17.61 -4.49 27.34
N PHE A 6 16.42 -4.75 27.89
CA PHE A 6 15.16 -4.61 27.18
C PHE A 6 14.78 -3.14 26.97
N LEU A 7 15.02 -2.31 28.00
CA LEU A 7 14.83 -0.85 27.92
C LEU A 7 15.82 -0.20 26.95
N ALA A 8 17.08 -0.64 26.95
CA ALA A 8 18.07 -0.18 25.97
C ALA A 8 17.68 -0.54 24.54
N GLY A 9 17.19 -1.76 24.28
CA GLY A 9 16.74 -2.19 22.96
C GLY A 9 15.56 -1.37 22.43
N VAL A 10 14.57 -1.07 23.27
CA VAL A 10 13.41 -0.24 22.90
C VAL A 10 13.84 1.20 22.63
N ALA A 11 14.73 1.77 23.45
CA ALA A 11 15.23 3.12 23.25
C ALA A 11 15.99 3.27 21.91
N VAL A 12 16.85 2.30 21.57
CA VAL A 12 17.56 2.28 20.29
C VAL A 12 16.58 2.16 19.13
N PHE A 13 15.57 1.30 19.25
CA PHE A 13 14.55 1.13 18.21
C PHE A 13 13.75 2.43 17.98
N VAL A 14 13.30 3.11 19.03
CA VAL A 14 12.59 4.40 18.93
C VAL A 14 13.48 5.46 18.29
N VAL A 15 14.76 5.54 18.65
CA VAL A 15 15.71 6.49 18.05
C VAL A 15 15.89 6.23 16.55
N LEU A 16 16.02 4.97 16.14
CA LEU A 16 16.12 4.60 14.72
C LEU A 16 14.85 4.95 13.94
N LEU A 17 13.67 4.75 14.54
CA LEU A 17 12.39 5.13 13.93
C LEU A 17 12.24 6.65 13.76
N VAL A 18 12.63 7.43 14.78
CA VAL A 18 12.61 8.89 14.71
C VAL A 18 13.60 9.39 13.65
N LEU A 19 14.77 8.77 13.55
CA LEU A 19 15.76 9.08 12.52
C LEU A 19 15.27 8.73 11.12
N ASP A 20 14.60 7.58 10.93
CA ASP A 20 14.02 7.20 9.64
C ASP A 20 12.90 8.15 9.22
N GLN A 21 12.00 8.51 10.15
CA GLN A 21 10.96 9.51 9.90
C GLN A 21 11.55 10.88 9.54
N ARG A 22 12.60 11.32 10.25
CA ARG A 22 13.28 12.59 9.95
C ARG A 22 13.96 12.55 8.59
N ARG A 23 14.62 11.44 8.23
CA ARG A 23 15.24 11.26 6.91
C ARG A 23 14.22 11.29 5.79
N ARG A 24 13.08 10.60 5.94
CA ARG A 24 11.99 10.62 4.96
C ARG A 24 11.38 12.02 4.81
N ARG A 25 11.13 12.72 5.91
CA ARG A 25 10.62 14.10 5.88
C ARG A 25 11.62 15.07 5.24
N ALA A 26 12.91 14.93 5.54
CA ALA A 26 13.96 15.75 4.93
C ALA A 26 14.11 15.45 3.42
N ALA A 27 13.99 14.18 3.01
CA ALA A 27 14.01 13.81 1.59
C ALA A 27 12.80 14.36 0.83
N MET A 28 11.61 14.37 1.45
CA MET A 28 10.39 14.96 0.87
C MET A 28 10.50 16.49 0.79
N ARG A 29 11.00 17.17 1.82
CA ARG A 29 11.26 18.63 1.79
C ARG A 29 12.24 19.02 0.70
N ARG A 30 13.36 18.30 0.57
CA ARG A 30 14.36 18.53 -0.50
C ARG A 30 13.84 18.25 -1.91
N ARG A 31 12.75 17.49 -2.06
CA ARG A 31 12.08 17.24 -3.35
C ARG A 31 11.07 18.35 -3.66
N ALA A 32 10.30 18.77 -2.65
CA ALA A 32 9.40 19.93 -2.74
C ALA A 32 10.17 21.23 -3.06
N GLU A 33 11.31 21.47 -2.41
CA GLU A 33 12.19 22.63 -2.63
C GLU A 33 12.84 22.62 -4.03
N ARG A 34 13.01 21.45 -4.64
CA ARG A 34 13.57 21.31 -6.01
C ARG A 34 12.53 21.43 -7.12
N GLY A 35 11.25 21.67 -6.79
CA GLY A 35 10.16 21.65 -7.77
C GLY A 35 10.01 20.30 -8.48
N GLU A 36 10.64 19.25 -7.94
CA GLU A 36 10.57 17.90 -8.48
C GLU A 36 9.20 17.38 -8.09
N LYS A 37 8.24 17.48 -9.03
CA LYS A 37 6.95 16.79 -8.90
C LYS A 37 7.24 15.34 -8.50
N PRO A 38 6.56 14.78 -7.49
CA PRO A 38 6.73 13.39 -7.12
C PRO A 38 6.68 12.55 -8.41
N ARG A 39 7.62 11.62 -8.59
CA ARG A 39 7.64 10.76 -9.79
C ARG A 39 6.29 10.05 -9.92
N GLY A 40 5.46 10.51 -10.84
CA GLY A 40 4.09 10.05 -11.08
C GLY A 40 3.19 11.26 -11.36
N GLY A 41 2.33 11.18 -12.37
CA GLY A 41 1.34 12.21 -12.68
C GLY A 41 0.43 12.53 -11.48
N GLY A 42 -0.48 13.50 -11.64
CA GLY A 42 -1.27 14.09 -10.54
C GLY A 42 -1.83 13.06 -9.56
N SER A 43 -2.11 13.46 -8.34
CA SER A 43 -2.56 12.61 -7.22
C SER A 43 -3.69 11.61 -7.49
N GLU A 44 -4.35 11.73 -8.63
CA GLU A 44 -5.35 10.81 -9.17
C GLU A 44 -4.75 9.57 -9.89
N ASP A 45 -3.54 9.63 -10.45
CA ASP A 45 -2.93 8.57 -11.30
C ASP A 45 -2.45 7.33 -10.52
N TRP A 46 -2.27 7.43 -9.21
CA TRP A 46 -1.59 6.38 -8.43
C TRP A 46 -2.51 5.23 -8.03
N LEU A 47 -3.76 5.56 -7.69
CA LEU A 47 -4.84 4.58 -7.54
C LEU A 47 -5.36 4.11 -8.90
N ALA A 48 -5.09 4.86 -9.97
CA ALA A 48 -5.52 4.58 -11.32
C ALA A 48 -4.84 3.33 -11.93
N THR A 49 -4.10 2.54 -11.16
CA THR A 49 -3.52 1.30 -11.67
C THR A 49 -3.72 0.10 -10.75
N ARG A 50 -4.06 -1.03 -11.38
CA ARG A 50 -4.18 -2.36 -10.79
C ARG A 50 -3.09 -3.27 -11.36
N LEU A 51 -2.68 -4.26 -10.59
CA LEU A 51 -1.63 -5.21 -10.98
C LEU A 51 -2.28 -6.53 -11.38
N VAL A 52 -2.07 -6.96 -12.61
CA VAL A 52 -2.49 -8.29 -13.07
C VAL A 52 -1.31 -9.24 -12.92
N LEU A 53 -1.56 -10.37 -12.28
CA LEU A 53 -0.67 -11.51 -12.17
C LEU A 53 -1.15 -12.59 -13.15
N GLU A 54 -0.32 -12.91 -14.13
CA GLU A 54 -0.59 -13.95 -15.15
C GLU A 54 -0.29 -15.33 -14.57
N THR A 55 -1.08 -15.74 -13.59
CA THR A 55 -0.92 -17.01 -12.88
C THR A 55 -2.25 -17.44 -12.28
N ASP A 56 -2.31 -18.67 -11.78
CA ASP A 56 -3.52 -19.21 -11.20
C ASP A 56 -3.89 -18.51 -9.86
N PRO A 57 -5.18 -18.57 -9.46
CA PRO A 57 -5.65 -17.92 -8.23
C PRO A 57 -4.99 -18.35 -6.93
N GLU A 58 -4.50 -19.59 -6.84
CA GLU A 58 -3.87 -20.11 -5.64
C GLU A 58 -2.46 -19.53 -5.50
N THR A 59 -1.64 -19.65 -6.55
CA THR A 59 -0.28 -19.09 -6.59
C THR A 59 -0.27 -17.57 -6.39
N ALA A 60 -1.17 -16.84 -7.05
CA ALA A 60 -1.29 -15.39 -6.85
C ALA A 60 -1.69 -15.06 -5.41
N GLY A 61 -2.64 -15.80 -4.84
CA GLY A 61 -3.10 -15.65 -3.47
C GLY A 61 -1.98 -15.85 -2.46
N GLU A 62 -1.15 -16.87 -2.64
CA GLU A 62 0.01 -17.15 -1.80
C GLU A 62 1.05 -16.02 -1.84
N ILE A 63 1.39 -15.53 -3.04
CA ILE A 63 2.35 -14.44 -3.22
C ILE A 63 1.86 -13.17 -2.52
N VAL A 64 0.60 -12.79 -2.77
CA VAL A 64 0.01 -11.59 -2.16
C VAL A 64 -0.09 -11.75 -0.64
N ALA A 65 -0.53 -12.91 -0.14
CA ALA A 65 -0.61 -13.16 1.29
C ALA A 65 0.78 -13.12 1.97
N LYS A 66 1.81 -13.66 1.32
CA LYS A 66 3.19 -13.60 1.81
C LYS A 66 3.69 -12.16 1.91
N VAL A 67 3.44 -11.35 0.88
CA VAL A 67 3.82 -9.92 0.87
C VAL A 67 3.02 -9.15 1.92
N ALA A 68 1.72 -9.42 2.06
CA ALA A 68 0.87 -8.79 3.07
C ALA A 68 1.39 -9.05 4.49
N ARG A 69 1.75 -10.30 4.81
CA ARG A 69 2.37 -10.66 6.09
C ARG A 69 3.69 -9.90 6.33
N ALA A 70 4.55 -9.83 5.32
CA ALA A 70 5.83 -9.12 5.41
C ALA A 70 5.67 -7.60 5.51
N ALA A 71 4.60 -7.05 4.95
CA ALA A 71 4.24 -5.63 5.04
C ALA A 71 3.44 -5.28 6.30
N VAL A 72 3.14 -6.27 7.16
CA VAL A 72 2.31 -6.12 8.37
C VAL A 72 0.87 -5.68 8.03
N SER A 73 0.42 -5.92 6.79
CA SER A 73 -0.96 -5.69 6.38
C SER A 73 -1.91 -6.67 7.07
N LYS A 74 -3.07 -6.18 7.52
CA LYS A 74 -4.06 -6.99 8.24
C LYS A 74 -5.04 -7.64 7.27
N PRO A 75 -5.34 -8.95 7.37
CA PRO A 75 -6.39 -9.56 6.58
C PRO A 75 -7.76 -9.00 7.02
N LEU A 76 -8.59 -8.59 6.05
CA LEU A 76 -9.97 -8.14 6.29
C LEU A 76 -10.98 -9.24 5.96
N ALA A 77 -10.74 -9.95 4.86
CA ALA A 77 -11.53 -11.07 4.37
C ALA A 77 -10.66 -11.92 3.45
N ALA A 78 -11.19 -13.04 2.94
CA ALA A 78 -10.53 -13.81 1.90
C ALA A 78 -10.15 -12.90 0.72
N GLY A 79 -8.85 -12.84 0.41
CA GLY A 79 -8.32 -12.03 -0.70
C GLY A 79 -8.37 -10.51 -0.48
N ARG A 80 -8.57 -10.01 0.74
CA ARG A 80 -8.62 -8.56 1.04
C ARG A 80 -7.76 -8.22 2.26
N TRP A 81 -7.01 -7.13 2.16
CA TRP A 81 -6.09 -6.68 3.19
C TRP A 81 -6.25 -5.19 3.46
N ALA A 82 -6.21 -4.81 4.73
CA ALA A 82 -5.98 -3.45 5.16
C ALA A 82 -4.48 -3.17 5.12
N LEU A 83 -4.09 -2.11 4.43
CA LEU A 83 -2.70 -1.75 4.20
C LEU A 83 -2.23 -0.78 5.28
N VAL A 84 -1.00 -1.00 5.74
CA VAL A 84 -0.35 -0.14 6.73
C VAL A 84 -0.04 1.22 6.10
N THR A 85 -0.71 2.27 6.55
CA THR A 85 -0.47 3.67 6.11
C THR A 85 0.48 4.43 7.07
N GLY A 86 0.73 3.87 8.25
CA GLY A 86 1.64 4.39 9.29
C GLY A 86 1.85 3.33 10.37
N PHE A 87 2.54 3.64 11.48
CA PHE A 87 2.94 2.63 12.49
C PHE A 87 1.85 1.63 12.90
N ASP A 88 0.61 2.07 13.05
CA ASP A 88 -0.55 1.21 13.34
C ASP A 88 -1.84 1.67 12.64
N ARG A 89 -1.71 2.42 11.53
CA ARG A 89 -2.85 2.95 10.79
C ARG A 89 -3.16 2.11 9.57
N TYR A 90 -4.45 1.89 9.31
CA TYR A 90 -4.96 0.95 8.31
C TYR A 90 -6.10 1.59 7.50
N ASP A 91 -5.83 2.77 6.96
CA ASP A 91 -6.86 3.60 6.31
C ASP A 91 -7.02 3.28 4.81
N ALA A 92 -6.10 2.49 4.26
CA ALA A 92 -6.14 1.99 2.89
C ALA A 92 -6.44 0.49 2.87
N SER A 93 -7.03 0.01 1.77
CA SER A 93 -7.25 -1.42 1.57
C SER A 93 -7.02 -1.83 0.12
N ALA A 94 -6.62 -3.08 -0.07
CA ALA A 94 -6.46 -3.70 -1.37
C ALA A 94 -7.05 -5.11 -1.37
N GLY A 95 -7.32 -5.64 -2.56
CA GLY A 95 -7.77 -7.02 -2.68
C GLY A 95 -7.54 -7.59 -4.06
N VAL A 96 -7.63 -8.91 -4.12
CA VAL A 96 -7.55 -9.68 -5.35
C VAL A 96 -8.95 -9.91 -5.91
N VAL A 97 -9.09 -9.68 -7.21
CA VAL A 97 -10.26 -9.97 -8.01
C VAL A 97 -9.85 -10.98 -9.06
N ARG A 98 -10.58 -12.09 -9.14
CA ARG A 98 -10.40 -13.07 -10.21
C ARG A 98 -11.00 -12.49 -11.49
N THR A 99 -10.25 -12.55 -12.57
CA THR A 99 -10.78 -12.21 -13.89
C THR A 99 -11.27 -13.47 -14.59
N ASP A 100 -12.24 -13.33 -15.49
CA ASP A 100 -12.79 -14.46 -16.26
C ASP A 100 -11.74 -15.15 -17.14
N SER A 101 -10.63 -14.46 -17.44
CA SER A 101 -9.48 -14.99 -18.19
C SER A 101 -8.61 -15.98 -17.41
N GLY A 102 -8.88 -16.20 -16.11
CA GLY A 102 -8.05 -17.01 -15.22
C GLY A 102 -6.94 -16.22 -14.52
N SER A 103 -6.63 -15.02 -15.00
CA SER A 103 -5.66 -14.10 -14.39
C SER A 103 -6.18 -13.47 -13.09
N VAL A 104 -5.27 -13.10 -12.20
CA VAL A 104 -5.63 -12.48 -10.91
C VAL A 104 -5.24 -11.02 -10.92
N THR A 105 -6.21 -10.16 -10.62
CA THR A 105 -5.98 -8.72 -10.53
C THR A 105 -5.93 -8.29 -9.08
N LEU A 106 -4.80 -7.77 -8.63
CA LEU A 106 -4.68 -7.05 -7.37
C LEU A 106 -5.04 -5.58 -7.60
N ALA A 107 -6.02 -5.07 -6.85
CA ALA A 107 -6.53 -3.72 -7.00
C ALA A 107 -6.61 -2.97 -5.65
N PRO A 108 -6.45 -1.64 -5.66
CA PRO A 108 -6.81 -0.82 -4.51
C PRO A 108 -8.34 -0.83 -4.33
N LEU A 109 -8.79 -0.89 -3.08
CA LEU A 109 -10.21 -0.89 -2.70
C LEU A 109 -10.59 0.32 -1.86
N SER A 110 -9.62 0.93 -1.17
CA SER A 110 -9.79 2.23 -0.55
C SER A 110 -8.45 2.93 -0.34
N ALA A 111 -8.50 4.25 -0.24
CA ALA A 111 -7.40 5.09 0.18
C ALA A 111 -7.88 6.17 1.17
N PRO A 112 -7.03 6.60 2.12
CA PRO A 112 -7.32 7.77 2.94
C PRO A 112 -7.41 9.03 2.08
N ASP A 113 -8.22 9.99 2.54
CA ASP A 113 -8.20 11.35 2.03
C ASP A 113 -7.07 12.16 2.69
N ASP A 114 -6.30 12.87 1.87
CA ASP A 114 -5.33 13.87 2.28
C ASP A 114 -5.66 15.19 1.58
N GLY A 115 -6.38 16.06 2.29
CA GLY A 115 -6.70 17.42 1.81
C GLY A 115 -7.57 17.44 0.55
N GLY A 116 -8.51 16.52 0.40
CA GLY A 116 -9.37 16.42 -0.78
C GLY A 116 -8.74 15.67 -1.95
N THR A 117 -7.65 14.94 -1.71
CA THR A 117 -7.02 14.05 -2.70
C THR A 117 -6.78 12.67 -2.10
N PRO A 118 -6.79 11.59 -2.90
CA PRO A 118 -6.48 10.26 -2.37
C PRO A 118 -4.98 10.08 -2.08
N ASP A 119 -4.64 9.57 -0.88
CA ASP A 119 -3.29 9.10 -0.59
C ASP A 119 -3.13 7.60 -0.92
N GLY A 120 -2.51 7.34 -2.08
CA GLY A 120 -2.23 5.99 -2.58
C GLY A 120 -0.89 5.39 -2.15
N ALA A 121 -0.13 6.02 -1.25
CA ALA A 121 1.24 5.59 -0.95
C ALA A 121 1.34 4.14 -0.45
N ALA A 122 0.43 3.74 0.44
CA ALA A 122 0.37 2.38 0.96
C ALA A 122 0.02 1.36 -0.14
N TRP A 123 -0.85 1.73 -1.08
CA TRP A 123 -1.17 0.91 -2.24
C TRP A 123 0.04 0.70 -3.14
N LEU A 124 0.74 1.78 -3.51
CA LEU A 124 1.90 1.71 -4.41
C LEU A 124 3.01 0.84 -3.83
N ASP A 125 3.37 1.03 -2.56
CA ASP A 125 4.39 0.20 -1.89
C ASP A 125 3.97 -1.27 -1.87
N PHE A 126 2.70 -1.55 -1.55
CA PHE A 126 2.19 -2.91 -1.54
C PHE A 126 2.22 -3.56 -2.93
N ARG A 127 1.71 -2.85 -3.96
CA ARG A 127 1.70 -3.27 -5.36
C ARG A 127 3.11 -3.57 -5.86
N ASP A 128 4.06 -2.69 -5.61
CA ASP A 128 5.44 -2.82 -6.10
C ASP A 128 6.15 -4.00 -5.43
N ARG A 129 5.88 -4.25 -4.13
CA ARG A 129 6.39 -5.44 -3.43
C ARG A 129 5.80 -6.72 -3.99
N VAL A 130 4.50 -6.75 -4.30
CA VAL A 130 3.85 -7.90 -4.96
C VAL A 130 4.44 -8.13 -6.34
N ALA A 131 4.57 -7.09 -7.16
CA ALA A 131 5.17 -7.19 -8.50
C ALA A 131 6.61 -7.73 -8.42
N LYS A 132 7.41 -7.25 -7.45
CA LYS A 132 8.77 -7.76 -7.22
C LYS A 132 8.77 -9.24 -6.79
N ALA A 133 7.84 -9.64 -5.94
CA ALA A 133 7.72 -11.04 -5.49
C ALA A 133 7.29 -11.96 -6.63
N ALA A 134 6.33 -11.55 -7.45
CA ALA A 134 5.86 -12.27 -8.64
C ALA A 134 6.99 -12.47 -9.65
N ARG A 135 7.73 -11.40 -9.99
CA ARG A 135 8.91 -11.52 -10.87
C ARG A 135 9.97 -12.48 -10.34
N LYS A 136 10.20 -12.48 -9.01
CA LYS A 136 11.13 -13.42 -8.38
C LYS A 136 10.65 -14.88 -8.48
N ALA A 137 9.34 -15.09 -8.55
CA ALA A 137 8.72 -16.39 -8.76
C ALA A 137 8.59 -16.78 -10.25
N GLY A 138 9.10 -15.96 -11.17
CA GLY A 138 8.99 -16.21 -12.62
C GLY A 138 7.60 -15.93 -13.20
N ILE A 139 6.75 -15.19 -12.49
CA ILE A 139 5.39 -14.85 -12.92
C ILE A 139 5.40 -13.51 -13.66
N GLU A 140 4.75 -13.49 -14.82
CA GLU A 140 4.54 -12.27 -15.59
C GLU A 140 3.53 -11.36 -14.89
N THR A 141 3.82 -10.06 -14.91
CA THR A 141 2.95 -9.05 -14.32
C THR A 141 2.74 -7.91 -15.30
N ARG A 142 1.49 -7.48 -15.46
CA ARG A 142 1.15 -6.25 -16.18
C ARG A 142 0.40 -5.28 -15.30
N THR A 143 0.45 -4.00 -15.67
CA THR A 143 -0.29 -2.94 -14.98
C THR A 143 -1.42 -2.47 -15.88
N GLU A 144 -2.63 -2.41 -15.34
CA GLU A 144 -3.82 -1.95 -16.05
C GLU A 144 -4.43 -0.74 -15.35
N PRO A 145 -5.23 0.08 -16.05
CA PRO A 145 -6.00 1.13 -15.41
C PRO A 145 -6.98 0.58 -14.36
N SER A 146 -7.07 1.26 -13.22
CA SER A 146 -8.13 1.07 -12.23
C SER A 146 -9.34 1.95 -12.57
N PRO A 147 -10.55 1.58 -12.11
CA PRO A 147 -11.70 2.47 -12.14
C PRO A 147 -11.43 3.78 -11.39
N PRO A 148 -12.16 4.87 -11.72
CA PRO A 148 -12.04 6.14 -11.00
C PRO A 148 -12.45 5.97 -9.54
N PHE A 149 -11.82 6.73 -8.65
CA PHE A 149 -12.14 6.74 -7.23
C PHE A 149 -12.97 7.97 -6.89
N VAL A 150 -13.86 7.84 -5.92
CA VAL A 150 -14.69 8.94 -5.42
C VAL A 150 -14.52 9.07 -3.91
N ALA A 151 -14.43 10.32 -3.44
CA ALA A 151 -14.46 10.63 -2.02
C ALA A 151 -15.82 10.23 -1.43
N THR A 152 -15.77 9.52 -0.30
CA THR A 152 -16.93 9.05 0.44
C THR A 152 -16.71 9.31 1.91
N ALA A 153 -17.71 9.86 2.58
CA ALA A 153 -17.68 10.04 4.03
C ALA A 153 -17.63 8.68 4.73
N GLY A 154 -16.58 8.47 5.52
CA GLY A 154 -16.39 7.35 6.41
C GLY A 154 -16.93 7.61 7.82
N PRO A 155 -16.96 6.57 8.67
CA PRO A 155 -17.34 6.71 10.07
C PRO A 155 -16.41 7.70 10.80
N GLY A 156 -16.97 8.49 11.73
CA GLY A 156 -16.19 9.38 12.58
C GLY A 156 -15.63 10.63 11.88
N GLY A 157 -16.21 11.06 10.76
CA GLY A 157 -15.81 12.28 10.06
C GLY A 157 -14.54 12.14 9.20
N THR A 158 -14.05 10.91 9.03
CA THR A 158 -12.94 10.62 8.12
C THR A 158 -13.45 10.54 6.68
N SER A 159 -12.78 11.18 5.73
CA SER A 159 -13.05 10.99 4.30
C SER A 159 -12.17 9.88 3.76
N ARG A 160 -12.71 9.04 2.88
CA ARG A 160 -11.95 7.99 2.19
C ARG A 160 -12.33 7.94 0.72
N TRP A 161 -11.39 7.54 -0.12
CA TRP A 161 -11.61 7.32 -1.54
C TRP A 161 -11.89 5.85 -1.79
N VAL A 162 -12.94 5.54 -2.56
CA VAL A 162 -13.31 4.17 -2.96
C VAL A 162 -13.55 4.09 -4.47
N PRO A 163 -13.38 2.92 -5.10
CA PRO A 163 -13.71 2.74 -6.51
C PRO A 163 -15.17 3.12 -6.79
N ARG A 164 -15.39 3.87 -7.87
CA ARG A 164 -16.72 4.09 -8.42
C ARG A 164 -17.20 2.78 -9.05
N ALA A 165 -18.29 2.24 -8.53
CA ALA A 165 -18.98 1.09 -9.09
C ALA A 165 -19.60 1.41 -10.47
#